data_AF-A0A2W4P1T5-F1
#
_entry.id   AF-A0A2W4P1T5-F1
#
_cell.length_a   1.000
_cell.length_b   1.000
_cell.length_c   1.000
_cell.angle_alpha   90.00
_cell.angle_beta   90.00
_cell.angle_gamma   90.00
#
_symmetry.space_group_name_H-M   'P 1'
#
loop_
_entity.id
_entity.type
_entity.pdbx_description
1 polymer ?
#
loop_
_entity_poly.entity_id
_entity_poly.type
_entity_poly.pdbx_seq_one_letter_code
_entity_poly.pdbx_strand_id
1 'polypeptide(L)'
;MNPSRCARATLVFCGVLGTPDVASGEPHAARPAGAARSTGESLPAVASGSRYEARQRFDRGLALYNAGDFMGALAEFQRAYAIVPHPLVLYNIALVQARLGYVVESLEALEHLERSGLTSLAPERQERARELCDTLSEKVGSIRIETDVENALIRIDGVDVGRTPSPPLRVAAGVHLVSVSAQGYEPRRFRTLVAGKAVEVVEVRLVPVRQPLAYLEVTTNVPDVEVRANGELLGRTPLDTPFSLKPGEYVLELVRDGYVPWRKRVALEPGHKLRLDRVLEPHGPGQARGGVLLLTVSESDAVVWVDGRPQAHPGRGLFLPAGRHTVRVQRAGFFDVERSVAIRPGPNPIDVRLLPTADYLADYTSRARTLRTWATLSLATGGLLAAGSGAFLLWNQGQIDEAERAFDRHEAEVRASPSGACKADTCEEIATILVEDLDAKRKRQALGWVGVGVGAAAIATGALLFAFGPDPDRYEPGSESDVFADVSFTLAADRVGFSFRF
;
A
#
# COMPACT_ATOMS: atom_id res chain seq x y z
N MET A 1 -21.84 60.90 -13.32
CA MET A 1 -22.11 62.09 -12.49
C MET A 1 -23.04 61.68 -11.34
N ASN A 2 -22.46 61.45 -10.16
CA ASN A 2 -22.85 61.82 -8.77
C ASN A 2 -24.33 62.22 -8.42
N PRO A 3 -24.75 62.23 -7.12
CA PRO A 3 -24.96 61.12 -6.15
C PRO A 3 -26.18 61.33 -5.17
N SER A 4 -26.48 60.37 -4.28
CA SER A 4 -26.89 60.54 -2.85
C SER A 4 -27.32 59.17 -2.27
N ARG A 5 -26.69 58.54 -1.27
CA ARG A 5 -26.42 58.78 0.18
C ARG A 5 -27.63 58.65 1.13
N CYS A 6 -27.59 57.63 2.00
CA CYS A 6 -27.98 57.61 3.44
C CYS A 6 -27.42 56.29 4.07
N ALA A 7 -26.30 56.31 4.82
CA ALA A 7 -26.16 56.42 6.30
C ALA A 7 -26.48 55.08 7.05
N ARG A 8 -25.47 54.25 7.39
CA ARG A 8 -24.64 54.17 8.63
C ARG A 8 -25.40 53.75 9.92
N ALA A 9 -25.04 52.58 10.46
CA ALA A 9 -25.07 52.30 11.90
C ALA A 9 -23.93 51.32 12.25
N THR A 10 -23.06 51.75 13.16
CA THR A 10 -21.94 51.00 13.75
C THR A 10 -22.23 50.92 15.24
N LEU A 11 -22.15 49.74 15.85
CA LEU A 11 -22.18 49.57 17.30
C LEU A 11 -20.82 49.03 17.76
N VAL A 12 -20.09 49.90 18.43
CA VAL A 12 -18.92 49.62 19.27
C VAL A 12 -19.41 49.64 20.70
N PHE A 13 -19.11 48.60 21.48
CA PHE A 13 -19.33 48.59 22.93
C PHE A 13 -17.99 48.37 23.63
N CYS A 14 -17.63 49.31 24.49
CA CYS A 14 -16.39 49.35 25.28
C CYS A 14 -16.74 49.85 26.70
N GLY A 15 -16.07 49.29 27.72
CA GLY A 15 -16.19 49.62 29.16
C GLY A 15 -16.00 48.34 29.97
N VAL A 16 -14.82 47.89 30.40
CA VAL A 16 -13.73 48.42 31.28
C VAL A 16 -14.10 48.51 32.77
N LEU A 17 -13.32 47.76 33.59
CA LEU A 17 -12.74 48.04 34.93
C LEU A 17 -13.13 47.08 36.07
N GLY A 18 -12.11 46.51 36.72
CA GLY A 18 -12.18 45.99 38.09
C GLY A 18 -11.20 44.86 38.44
N THR A 19 -9.92 45.19 38.65
CA THR A 19 -8.96 44.35 39.42
C THR A 19 -9.08 44.65 40.92
N PRO A 20 -8.67 43.72 41.80
CA PRO A 20 -7.46 44.03 42.56
C PRO A 20 -6.50 42.83 42.72
N ASP A 21 -5.33 43.20 43.22
CA ASP A 21 -4.03 42.53 43.18
C ASP A 21 -3.65 41.96 44.57
N VAL A 22 -2.58 41.13 44.57
CA VAL A 22 -1.68 40.76 45.68
C VAL A 22 -2.11 39.65 46.65
N ALA A 23 -1.38 38.51 46.62
CA ALA A 23 -0.45 38.13 47.69
C ALA A 23 0.31 36.82 47.41
N SER A 24 1.64 36.94 47.49
CA SER A 24 2.67 35.90 47.52
C SER A 24 2.68 35.07 48.81
N GLY A 25 3.03 33.78 48.72
CA GLY A 25 3.49 33.00 49.86
C GLY A 25 3.64 31.50 49.60
N GLU A 26 4.86 31.04 49.31
CA GLU A 26 5.33 29.71 49.73
C GLU A 26 5.90 29.83 51.16
N PRO A 27 5.77 28.80 52.05
CA PRO A 27 6.79 27.75 52.09
C PRO A 27 6.32 26.33 52.52
N HIS A 28 7.14 25.36 52.10
CA HIS A 28 7.46 24.04 52.66
C HIS A 28 6.44 23.13 53.39
N ALA A 29 6.27 21.95 52.76
CA ALA A 29 6.42 20.60 53.32
C ALA A 29 5.56 20.13 54.51
N ALA A 30 4.63 19.21 54.24
CA ALA A 30 4.41 18.00 55.02
C ALA A 30 3.51 16.99 54.27
N ARG A 31 3.97 15.74 54.12
CA ARG A 31 3.13 14.57 53.83
C ARG A 31 2.26 14.25 55.06
N PRO A 32 1.05 13.70 54.88
CA PRO A 32 0.90 12.30 55.30
C PRO A 32 0.11 11.43 54.32
N ALA A 33 0.16 10.14 54.63
CA ALA A 33 -0.23 8.99 53.86
C ALA A 33 -1.75 8.82 53.64
N GLY A 34 -2.07 8.01 52.61
CA GLY A 34 -3.12 7.00 52.72
C GLY A 34 -4.53 7.41 52.32
N ALA A 35 -4.83 7.32 51.03
CA ALA A 35 -6.16 6.92 50.57
C ALA A 35 -6.00 6.11 49.29
N ALA A 36 -6.17 4.80 49.43
CA ALA A 36 -6.25 3.85 48.33
C ALA A 36 -7.36 4.30 47.36
N ARG A 37 -6.99 4.62 46.11
CA ARG A 37 -7.91 4.55 44.98
C ARG A 37 -7.57 3.29 44.22
N SER A 38 -8.54 2.38 44.25
CA SER A 38 -8.63 1.18 43.43
C SER A 38 -8.37 1.50 41.95
N THR A 39 -7.18 1.18 41.46
CA THR A 39 -6.98 0.92 40.04
C THR A 39 -7.55 -0.46 39.75
N GLY A 40 -8.85 -0.49 39.46
CA GLY A 40 -9.40 -1.57 38.63
C GLY A 40 -8.81 -1.40 37.24
N GLU A 41 -7.68 -2.06 37.02
CA GLU A 41 -6.90 -1.99 35.79
C GLU A 41 -7.65 -2.72 34.67
N SER A 42 -7.99 -1.96 33.63
CA SER A 42 -8.70 -2.39 32.42
C SER A 42 -7.82 -3.28 31.54
N LEU A 43 -7.91 -4.60 31.70
CA LEU A 43 -7.22 -5.62 30.89
C LEU A 43 -7.99 -6.32 29.73
N PRO A 44 -9.25 -6.00 29.34
CA PRO A 44 -9.86 -6.67 28.17
C PRO A 44 -9.64 -5.99 26.79
N ALA A 45 -9.43 -4.68 26.74
CA ALA A 45 -9.51 -3.91 25.47
C ALA A 45 -8.24 -3.97 24.60
N VAL A 46 -7.06 -4.12 25.22
CA VAL A 46 -5.79 -4.23 24.50
C VAL A 46 -5.66 -5.59 23.81
N ALA A 47 -6.09 -6.67 24.48
CA ALA A 47 -6.05 -8.02 23.94
C ALA A 47 -7.02 -8.24 22.76
N SER A 48 -8.17 -7.55 22.75
CA SER A 48 -9.09 -7.59 21.59
C SER A 48 -8.56 -6.77 20.41
N GLY A 49 -7.92 -5.63 20.67
CA GLY A 49 -7.24 -4.82 19.66
C GLY A 49 -6.12 -5.58 18.94
N SER A 50 -5.24 -6.27 19.68
CA SER A 50 -4.14 -7.06 19.08
C SER A 50 -4.65 -8.24 18.24
N ARG A 51 -5.73 -8.91 18.65
CA ARG A 51 -6.34 -9.99 17.84
C ARG A 51 -6.99 -9.46 16.56
N TYR A 52 -7.64 -8.30 16.64
CA TYR A 52 -8.24 -7.64 15.48
C TYR A 52 -7.18 -7.20 14.47
N GLU A 53 -6.09 -6.59 14.95
CA GLU A 53 -4.95 -6.22 14.10
C GLU A 53 -4.33 -7.46 13.44
N ALA A 54 -4.06 -8.53 14.20
CA ALA A 54 -3.50 -9.77 13.64
C ALA A 54 -4.40 -10.38 12.55
N ARG A 55 -5.72 -10.32 12.71
CA ARG A 55 -6.68 -10.76 11.68
C ARG A 55 -6.59 -9.90 10.42
N GLN A 56 -6.62 -8.57 10.54
CA GLN A 56 -6.45 -7.70 9.39
C GLN A 56 -5.13 -7.96 8.63
N ARG A 57 -4.04 -8.17 9.37
CA ARG A 57 -2.72 -8.50 8.80
C ARG A 57 -2.77 -9.82 8.03
N PHE A 58 -3.41 -10.84 8.61
CA PHE A 58 -3.62 -12.12 7.96
C PHE A 58 -4.44 -11.99 6.67
N ASP A 59 -5.54 -11.24 6.69
CA ASP A 59 -6.42 -11.03 5.53
C ASP A 59 -5.66 -10.29 4.40
N ARG A 60 -4.84 -9.28 4.74
CA ARG A 60 -3.95 -8.61 3.78
C ARG A 60 -2.92 -9.57 3.19
N GLY A 61 -2.33 -10.43 4.03
CA GLY A 61 -1.39 -11.47 3.58
C GLY A 61 -2.02 -12.40 2.54
N LEU A 62 -3.27 -12.80 2.75
CA LEU A 62 -4.01 -13.62 1.79
C LEU A 62 -4.30 -12.87 0.48
N ALA A 63 -4.73 -11.61 0.56
CA ALA A 63 -4.96 -10.78 -0.62
C ALA A 63 -3.69 -10.61 -1.46
N LEU A 64 -2.54 -10.37 -0.81
CA LEU A 64 -1.23 -10.27 -1.47
C LEU A 64 -0.81 -11.61 -2.09
N TYR A 65 -1.04 -12.72 -1.39
CA TYR A 65 -0.74 -14.05 -1.91
C TYR A 65 -1.54 -14.34 -3.19
N ASN A 66 -2.84 -14.06 -3.18
CA ASN A 66 -3.73 -14.23 -4.34
C ASN A 66 -3.36 -13.30 -5.50
N ALA A 67 -2.85 -12.11 -5.21
CA ALA A 67 -2.30 -11.19 -6.20
C ALA A 67 -0.90 -11.60 -6.73
N GLY A 68 -0.33 -12.72 -6.25
CA GLY A 68 1.00 -13.20 -6.63
C GLY A 68 2.17 -12.46 -5.97
N ASP A 69 1.90 -11.54 -5.04
CA ASP A 69 2.93 -10.84 -4.26
C ASP A 69 3.34 -11.66 -3.03
N PHE A 70 4.12 -12.72 -3.28
CA PHE A 70 4.54 -13.64 -2.22
C PHE A 70 5.46 -12.97 -1.17
N MET A 71 6.29 -12.01 -1.57
CA MET A 71 7.15 -11.28 -0.62
C MET A 71 6.31 -10.40 0.31
N GLY A 72 5.35 -9.65 -0.24
CA GLY A 72 4.40 -8.87 0.56
C GLY A 72 3.55 -9.74 1.48
N ALA A 73 3.05 -10.88 0.97
CA ALA A 73 2.28 -11.83 1.74
C ALA A 73 3.08 -12.38 2.94
N LEU A 74 4.34 -12.78 2.72
CA LEU A 74 5.22 -13.28 3.78
C LEU A 74 5.40 -12.25 4.90
N ALA A 75 5.62 -10.98 4.53
CA ALA A 75 5.80 -9.90 5.50
C ALA A 75 4.55 -9.68 6.37
N GLU A 76 3.36 -9.68 5.77
CA GLU A 76 2.09 -9.54 6.50
C GLU A 76 1.81 -10.76 7.40
N PHE A 77 2.06 -11.99 6.93
CA PHE A 77 1.89 -13.18 7.75
C PHE A 77 2.87 -13.24 8.92
N GLN A 78 4.14 -12.88 8.72
CA GLN A 78 5.13 -12.80 9.81
C GLN A 78 4.71 -11.77 10.87
N ARG A 79 4.10 -10.66 10.47
CA ARG A 79 3.58 -9.63 11.39
C ARG A 79 2.35 -10.13 12.13
N ALA A 80 1.41 -10.78 11.44
CA ALA A 80 0.27 -11.43 12.08
C ALA A 80 0.73 -12.46 13.13
N TYR A 81 1.69 -13.32 12.79
CA TYR A 81 2.23 -14.34 13.69
C TYR A 81 2.98 -13.75 14.88
N ALA A 82 3.70 -12.64 14.70
CA ALA A 82 4.40 -11.95 15.79
C ALA A 82 3.42 -11.33 16.81
N ILE A 83 2.24 -10.88 16.37
CA ILE A 83 1.19 -10.34 17.25
C ILE A 83 0.42 -11.48 17.93
N VAL A 84 -0.05 -12.45 17.16
CA VAL A 84 -0.76 -13.63 17.65
C VAL A 84 -0.19 -14.90 17.00
N PRO A 85 0.67 -15.66 17.70
CA PRO A 85 1.17 -16.94 17.20
C PRO A 85 0.01 -17.93 17.02
N HIS A 86 -0.24 -18.34 15.78
CA HIS A 86 -1.33 -19.24 15.44
C HIS A 86 -0.92 -20.28 14.38
N PRO A 87 -1.26 -21.58 14.54
CA PRO A 87 -0.84 -22.65 13.63
C PRO A 87 -1.20 -22.42 12.16
N LEU A 88 -2.39 -21.86 11.88
CA LEU A 88 -2.80 -21.56 10.50
C LEU A 88 -1.93 -20.49 9.84
N VAL A 89 -1.49 -19.49 10.61
CA VAL A 89 -0.62 -18.42 10.09
C VAL A 89 0.76 -19.00 9.81
N LEU A 90 1.30 -19.84 10.71
CA LEU A 90 2.57 -20.52 10.52
C LEU A 90 2.56 -21.46 9.30
N TYR A 91 1.46 -22.20 9.10
CA TYR A 91 1.25 -23.01 7.90
C TYR A 91 1.31 -22.15 6.62
N ASN A 92 0.62 -21.01 6.60
CA ASN A 92 0.66 -20.11 5.44
C ASN A 92 2.05 -19.48 5.23
N ILE A 93 2.77 -19.13 6.29
CA ILE A 93 4.18 -18.68 6.22
C ILE A 93 5.03 -19.74 5.50
N ALA A 94 4.92 -21.01 5.91
CA ALA A 94 5.66 -22.10 5.28
C ALA A 94 5.31 -22.24 3.79
N LEU A 95 4.03 -22.20 3.42
CA LEU A 95 3.62 -22.28 2.02
C LEU A 95 4.20 -21.15 1.17
N VAL A 96 4.22 -19.93 1.70
CA VAL A 96 4.77 -18.76 1.00
C VAL A 96 6.29 -18.86 0.88
N GLN A 97 6.99 -19.26 1.96
CA GLN A 97 8.44 -19.48 1.94
C GLN A 97 8.85 -20.56 0.93
N ALA A 98 8.14 -21.69 0.88
CA ALA A 98 8.35 -22.72 -0.13
C ALA A 98 8.17 -22.16 -1.55
N ARG A 99 7.17 -21.31 -1.77
CA ARG A 99 6.91 -20.67 -3.07
C ARG A 99 8.02 -19.70 -3.49
N LEU A 100 8.60 -19.00 -2.53
CA LEU A 100 9.72 -18.07 -2.71
C LEU A 100 11.07 -18.78 -2.87
N GLY A 101 11.15 -20.08 -2.59
CA GLY A 101 12.39 -20.84 -2.62
C GLY A 101 13.23 -20.74 -1.34
N TYR A 102 12.66 -20.20 -0.25
CA TYR A 102 13.25 -20.21 1.09
C TYR A 102 13.06 -21.60 1.73
N VAL A 103 13.77 -22.58 1.18
CA VAL A 103 13.59 -24.02 1.45
C VAL A 103 13.85 -24.34 2.92
N VAL A 104 14.93 -23.79 3.50
CA VAL A 104 15.34 -24.10 4.88
C VAL A 104 14.35 -23.50 5.87
N GLU A 105 14.00 -22.24 5.71
CA GLU A 105 13.06 -21.51 6.56
C GLU A 105 11.67 -22.11 6.50
N SER A 106 11.23 -22.53 5.30
CA SER A 106 9.96 -23.23 5.12
C SER A 106 9.93 -24.56 5.85
N LEU A 107 11.02 -25.33 5.79
CA LEU A 107 11.12 -26.61 6.48
C LEU A 107 11.12 -26.43 7.99
N GLU A 108 11.85 -25.43 8.50
CA GLU A 108 11.83 -25.08 9.93
C GLU A 108 10.44 -24.66 10.42
N ALA A 109 9.69 -23.89 9.62
CA ALA A 109 8.32 -23.50 9.93
C ALA A 109 7.38 -24.71 9.99
N LEU A 110 7.53 -25.70 9.09
CA LEU A 110 6.74 -26.94 9.10
C LEU A 110 7.10 -27.85 10.28
N GLU A 111 8.39 -28.03 10.56
CA GLU A 111 8.86 -28.78 11.74
C GLU A 111 8.40 -28.10 13.04
N HIS A 112 8.33 -26.77 13.06
CA HIS A 112 7.76 -26.03 14.19
C HIS A 112 6.24 -26.24 14.29
N LEU A 113 5.52 -26.25 13.17
CA LEU A 113 4.09 -26.51 13.13
C LEU A 113 3.77 -27.93 13.62
N GLU A 114 4.53 -28.93 13.18
CA GLU A 114 4.44 -30.32 13.63
C GLU A 114 4.56 -30.46 15.15
N ARG A 115 5.46 -29.69 15.77
CA ARG A 115 5.67 -29.68 17.23
C ARG A 115 4.64 -28.84 17.99
N SER A 116 4.14 -27.75 17.41
CA SER A 116 3.43 -26.69 18.15
C SER A 116 1.91 -26.67 17.96
N GLY A 117 1.37 -27.27 16.90
CA GLY A 117 -0.08 -27.19 16.69
C GLY A 117 -0.64 -27.79 15.41
N LEU A 118 0.08 -28.68 14.72
CA LEU A 118 -0.40 -29.27 13.46
C LEU A 118 -1.79 -29.92 13.60
N THR A 119 -2.04 -30.60 14.72
CA THR A 119 -3.33 -31.28 15.01
C THR A 119 -4.53 -30.34 15.12
N SER A 120 -4.30 -29.03 15.31
CA SER A 120 -5.36 -28.01 15.33
C SER A 120 -5.86 -27.59 13.94
N LEU A 121 -5.12 -27.95 12.88
CA LEU A 121 -5.51 -27.67 11.50
C LEU A 121 -6.49 -28.72 10.97
N ALA A 122 -7.20 -28.39 9.89
CA ALA A 122 -8.05 -29.35 9.18
C ALA A 122 -7.19 -30.53 8.65
N PRO A 123 -7.71 -31.78 8.65
CA PRO A 123 -6.95 -32.97 8.27
C PRO A 123 -6.22 -32.86 6.93
N GLU A 124 -6.85 -32.23 5.95
CA GLU A 124 -6.31 -32.01 4.60
C GLU A 124 -5.06 -31.12 4.64
N ARG A 125 -5.06 -30.09 5.52
CA ARG A 125 -3.89 -29.23 5.72
C ARG A 125 -2.78 -29.95 6.47
N GLN A 126 -3.14 -30.87 7.37
CA GLN A 126 -2.16 -31.66 8.11
C GLN A 126 -1.38 -32.58 7.18
N GLU A 127 -2.09 -33.33 6.33
CA GLU A 127 -1.50 -34.20 5.33
C GLU A 127 -0.59 -33.41 4.38
N ARG A 128 -1.12 -32.30 3.83
CA ARG A 128 -0.36 -31.43 2.94
C ARG A 128 0.89 -30.82 3.57
N ALA A 129 0.84 -30.47 4.86
CA ALA A 129 2.01 -29.96 5.59
C ALA A 129 3.10 -31.04 5.70
N ARG A 130 2.73 -32.29 5.99
CA ARG A 130 3.67 -33.42 6.08
C ARG A 130 4.29 -33.75 4.73
N GLU A 131 3.49 -33.83 3.66
CA GLU A 131 4.01 -34.04 2.30
C GLU A 131 5.02 -32.96 1.89
N LEU A 132 4.72 -31.70 2.21
CA LEU A 132 5.63 -30.59 1.94
C LEU A 132 6.89 -30.69 2.80
N CYS A 133 6.76 -31.07 4.07
CA CYS A 133 7.89 -31.29 4.99
C CYS A 133 8.84 -32.37 4.42
N ASP A 134 8.29 -33.52 4.04
CA ASP A 134 9.05 -34.62 3.43
C ASP A 134 9.76 -34.19 2.15
N THR A 135 9.06 -33.50 1.26
CA THR A 135 9.61 -32.98 0.00
C THR A 135 10.74 -31.98 0.22
N LEU A 136 10.58 -31.06 1.18
CA LEU A 136 11.61 -30.06 1.47
C LEU A 136 12.79 -30.68 2.22
N SER A 137 12.57 -31.70 3.05
CA SER A 137 13.65 -32.43 3.74
C SER A 137 14.64 -33.06 2.76
N GLU A 138 14.18 -33.50 1.59
CA GLU A 138 15.02 -34.02 0.51
C GLU A 138 15.85 -32.95 -0.19
N LYS A 139 15.48 -31.68 -0.03
CA LYS A 139 16.15 -30.53 -0.64
C LYS A 139 16.99 -29.73 0.36
N VAL A 140 17.14 -30.21 1.59
CA VAL A 140 17.96 -29.57 2.62
C VAL A 140 19.11 -30.49 3.00
N GLY A 141 20.33 -30.00 2.86
CA GLY A 141 21.54 -30.62 3.38
C GLY A 141 22.09 -29.84 4.58
N SER A 142 23.31 -30.12 4.98
CA SER A 142 23.99 -29.38 6.04
C SER A 142 25.48 -29.20 5.74
N ILE A 143 26.06 -28.12 6.26
CA ILE A 143 27.50 -27.84 6.20
C ILE A 143 28.07 -27.89 7.61
N ARG A 144 29.08 -28.73 7.83
CA ARG A 144 29.90 -28.74 9.05
C ARG A 144 31.20 -28.00 8.79
N ILE A 145 31.44 -26.92 9.53
CA ILE A 145 32.69 -26.15 9.45
C ILE A 145 33.67 -26.67 10.49
N GLU A 146 34.82 -27.14 10.02
CA GLU A 146 35.94 -27.57 10.86
C GLU A 146 37.08 -26.57 10.73
N THR A 147 37.46 -25.92 11.82
CA THR A 147 38.53 -24.92 11.83
C THR A 147 39.32 -24.98 13.13
N ASP A 148 40.57 -24.55 13.07
CA ASP A 148 41.49 -24.39 14.19
C ASP A 148 41.28 -23.08 14.97
N VAL A 149 40.44 -22.17 14.45
CA VAL A 149 40.16 -20.86 15.06
C VAL A 149 38.79 -20.84 15.71
N GLU A 150 38.76 -20.62 17.03
CA GLU A 150 37.52 -20.42 17.78
C GLU A 150 36.88 -19.06 17.50
N ASN A 151 35.57 -18.99 17.69
CA ASN A 151 34.75 -17.78 17.58
C ASN A 151 34.81 -17.10 16.18
N ALA A 152 35.20 -17.84 15.14
CA ALA A 152 35.21 -17.36 13.77
C ALA A 152 33.78 -17.24 13.25
N LEU A 153 33.42 -16.08 12.70
CA LEU A 153 32.15 -15.84 12.05
C LEU A 153 32.03 -16.66 10.77
N ILE A 154 30.96 -17.46 10.70
CA ILE A 154 30.57 -18.25 9.54
C ILE A 154 29.46 -17.51 8.81
N ARG A 155 29.66 -17.30 7.51
CA ARG A 155 28.65 -16.82 6.58
C ARG A 155 28.41 -17.84 5.48
N ILE A 156 27.15 -18.03 5.12
CA ILE A 156 26.75 -18.85 3.97
C ILE A 156 25.92 -17.97 3.06
N ASP A 157 26.33 -17.87 1.79
CA ASP A 157 25.73 -17.00 0.78
C ASP A 157 25.58 -15.54 1.22
N GLY A 158 26.53 -15.08 2.05
CA GLY A 158 26.56 -13.72 2.59
C GLY A 158 25.79 -13.52 3.90
N VAL A 159 24.99 -14.51 4.33
CA VAL A 159 24.20 -14.46 5.58
C VAL A 159 25.02 -14.94 6.78
N ASP A 160 24.99 -14.19 7.89
CA ASP A 160 25.58 -14.59 9.18
C ASP A 160 24.79 -15.76 9.79
N VAL A 161 25.36 -16.97 9.77
CA VAL A 161 24.67 -18.20 10.21
C VAL A 161 25.16 -18.73 11.56
N GLY A 162 26.31 -18.24 12.05
CA GLY A 162 26.84 -18.67 13.34
C GLY A 162 28.32 -18.40 13.51
N ARG A 163 28.91 -18.99 14.54
CA ARG A 163 30.34 -18.90 14.85
C ARG A 163 30.92 -20.27 15.19
N THR A 164 32.22 -20.46 14.95
CA THR A 164 32.92 -21.72 15.24
C THR A 164 33.23 -21.85 16.74
N PRO A 165 33.21 -23.07 17.31
CA PRO A 165 32.62 -24.28 16.73
C PRO A 165 31.08 -24.17 16.64
N SER A 166 30.48 -24.68 15.56
CA SER A 166 29.03 -24.68 15.36
C SER A 166 28.48 -26.09 15.15
N PRO A 167 27.19 -26.35 15.44
CA PRO A 167 26.51 -27.52 14.89
C PRO A 167 26.49 -27.46 13.35
N PRO A 168 26.18 -28.58 12.66
CA PRO A 168 25.95 -28.57 11.22
C PRO A 168 24.87 -27.53 10.84
N LEU A 169 25.20 -26.69 9.87
CA LEU A 169 24.37 -25.57 9.44
C LEU A 169 23.52 -26.00 8.25
N ARG A 170 22.19 -25.94 8.37
CA ARG A 170 21.27 -26.36 7.31
C ARG A 170 21.32 -25.40 6.13
N VAL A 171 21.34 -25.94 4.92
CA VAL A 171 21.33 -25.18 3.67
C VAL A 171 20.47 -25.90 2.63
N ALA A 172 19.96 -25.17 1.64
CA ALA A 172 19.33 -25.81 0.49
C ALA A 172 20.32 -26.72 -0.25
N ALA A 173 19.83 -27.67 -1.04
CA ALA A 173 20.70 -28.45 -1.91
C ALA A 173 21.19 -27.55 -3.06
N GLY A 174 22.51 -27.50 -3.28
CA GLY A 174 23.09 -26.62 -4.29
C GLY A 174 24.51 -26.19 -3.97
N VAL A 175 25.02 -25.26 -4.80
CA VAL A 175 26.35 -24.67 -4.61
C VAL A 175 26.23 -23.45 -3.71
N HIS A 176 26.90 -23.48 -2.57
CA HIS A 176 26.91 -22.40 -1.58
C HIS A 176 28.28 -21.73 -1.51
N LEU A 177 28.29 -20.41 -1.32
CA LEU A 177 29.49 -19.64 -1.01
C LEU A 177 29.63 -19.55 0.51
N VAL A 178 30.59 -20.28 1.06
CA VAL A 178 30.87 -20.24 2.49
C VAL A 178 32.04 -19.29 2.73
N SER A 179 31.90 -18.42 3.74
CA SER A 179 32.93 -17.50 4.20
C SER A 179 33.16 -17.68 5.69
N VAL A 180 34.40 -17.93 6.08
CA VAL A 180 34.81 -18.01 7.50
C VAL A 180 35.79 -16.88 7.79
N SER A 181 35.53 -16.12 8.85
CA SER A 181 36.33 -14.94 9.21
C SER A 181 36.51 -14.80 10.71
N ALA A 182 37.71 -14.45 11.16
CA ALA A 182 38.00 -14.20 12.57
C ALA A 182 38.84 -12.94 12.72
N GLN A 183 38.76 -12.29 13.88
CA GLN A 183 39.58 -11.10 14.15
C GLN A 183 41.06 -11.47 14.13
N GLY A 184 41.87 -10.71 13.38
CA GLY A 184 43.29 -11.00 13.23
C GLY A 184 43.61 -12.16 12.28
N TYR A 185 42.64 -12.68 11.53
CA TYR A 185 42.84 -13.70 10.50
C TYR A 185 42.36 -13.26 9.11
N GLU A 186 43.01 -13.78 8.06
CA GLU A 186 42.62 -13.61 6.67
C GLU A 186 41.32 -14.40 6.43
N PRO A 187 40.22 -13.76 6.02
CA PRO A 187 38.98 -14.47 5.79
C PRO A 187 39.11 -15.38 4.57
N ARG A 188 38.55 -16.57 4.69
CA ARG A 188 38.53 -17.58 3.62
C ARG A 188 37.13 -17.68 3.04
N ARG A 189 37.05 -17.70 1.71
CA ARG A 189 35.83 -17.93 0.95
C ARG A 189 36.02 -19.11 0.00
N PHE A 190 35.04 -20.00 -0.06
CA PHE A 190 35.08 -21.17 -0.93
C PHE A 190 33.66 -21.56 -1.35
N ARG A 191 33.56 -22.21 -2.51
CA ARG A 191 32.31 -22.76 -3.02
C ARG A 191 32.25 -24.23 -2.67
N THR A 192 31.15 -24.67 -2.07
CA THR A 192 30.90 -26.08 -1.79
C THR A 192 29.56 -26.51 -2.37
N LEU A 193 29.49 -27.73 -2.90
CA LEU A 193 28.26 -28.33 -3.40
C LEU A 193 27.67 -29.21 -2.30
N VAL A 194 26.44 -28.91 -1.88
CA VAL A 194 25.73 -29.65 -0.84
C VAL A 194 24.58 -30.42 -1.46
N ALA A 195 24.58 -31.74 -1.28
CA ALA A 195 23.44 -32.57 -1.66
C ALA A 195 22.37 -32.58 -0.56
N GLY A 196 21.11 -32.80 -0.95
CA GLY A 196 20.01 -32.97 0.00
C GLY A 196 20.25 -34.15 0.95
N LYS A 197 19.87 -34.00 2.22
CA LYS A 197 20.11 -34.94 3.34
C LYS A 197 21.60 -35.25 3.63
N ALA A 198 22.55 -34.70 2.86
CA ALA A 198 23.98 -34.88 3.09
C ALA A 198 24.52 -33.88 4.12
N VAL A 199 25.63 -34.24 4.75
CA VAL A 199 26.41 -33.34 5.60
C VAL A 199 27.77 -33.16 4.93
N GLU A 200 27.99 -31.99 4.34
CA GLU A 200 29.28 -31.63 3.76
C GLU A 200 30.21 -31.07 4.82
N VAL A 201 31.40 -31.63 4.92
CA VAL A 201 32.43 -31.15 5.84
C VAL A 201 33.35 -30.21 5.08
N VAL A 202 33.52 -29.00 5.60
CA VAL A 202 34.49 -28.07 5.06
C VAL A 202 35.54 -27.71 6.10
N GLU A 203 36.76 -28.17 5.83
CA GLU A 203 37.95 -27.87 6.60
C GLU A 203 38.51 -26.49 6.20
N VAL A 204 38.65 -25.61 7.17
CA VAL A 204 39.10 -24.23 6.98
C VAL A 204 40.25 -23.92 7.92
N ARG A 205 41.43 -23.72 7.35
CA ARG A 205 42.58 -23.16 8.06
C ARG A 205 42.67 -21.66 7.82
N LEU A 206 42.44 -20.87 8.87
CA LEU A 206 42.57 -19.43 8.79
C LEU A 206 44.04 -19.02 9.00
N VAL A 207 44.49 -18.02 8.24
CA VAL A 207 45.88 -17.53 8.31
C VAL A 207 45.91 -16.23 9.10
N PRO A 208 46.76 -16.08 10.14
CA PRO A 208 46.85 -14.82 10.89
C PRO A 208 47.26 -13.65 9.98
N VAL A 209 46.56 -12.53 10.07
CA VAL A 209 46.90 -11.32 9.33
C VAL A 209 48.05 -10.61 10.05
N ARG A 210 49.20 -10.49 9.38
CA ARG A 210 50.36 -9.75 9.93
C ARG A 210 50.22 -8.22 9.82
N GLN A 211 49.26 -7.73 9.04
CA GLN A 211 48.99 -6.31 8.80
C GLN A 211 47.50 -6.11 8.50
N PRO A 212 46.80 -5.12 9.08
CA PRO A 212 45.34 -5.00 8.96
C PRO A 212 44.81 -5.13 7.53
N LEU A 213 43.75 -5.91 7.33
CA LEU A 213 43.09 -6.03 6.01
C LEU A 213 42.45 -4.71 5.60
N ALA A 214 42.29 -4.52 4.30
CA ALA A 214 41.47 -3.46 3.72
C ALA A 214 40.06 -3.98 3.43
N TYR A 215 39.07 -3.09 3.47
CA TYR A 215 37.68 -3.44 3.20
C TYR A 215 37.17 -2.71 1.95
N LEU A 216 36.64 -3.44 0.98
CA LEU A 216 36.05 -2.90 -0.24
C LEU A 216 34.53 -3.09 -0.20
N GLU A 217 33.79 -1.99 -0.10
CA GLU A 217 32.34 -1.95 -0.21
C GLU A 217 31.96 -1.46 -1.61
N VAL A 218 31.19 -2.26 -2.36
CA VAL A 218 30.76 -1.92 -3.71
C VAL A 218 29.25 -1.86 -3.77
N THR A 219 28.71 -0.73 -4.22
CA THR A 219 27.28 -0.57 -4.48
C THR A 219 27.04 -0.20 -5.94
N THR A 220 26.02 -0.81 -6.53
CA THR A 220 25.63 -0.58 -7.93
C THR A 220 24.13 -0.34 -8.05
N ASN A 221 23.71 0.34 -9.12
CA ASN A 221 22.29 0.62 -9.38
C ASN A 221 21.52 -0.61 -9.89
N VAL A 222 22.23 -1.63 -10.38
CA VAL A 222 21.67 -2.89 -10.89
C VAL A 222 22.21 -4.08 -10.09
N PRO A 223 21.42 -5.16 -9.92
CA PRO A 223 21.91 -6.39 -9.29
C PRO A 223 22.72 -7.25 -10.28
N ASP A 224 23.34 -8.31 -9.74
CA ASP A 224 24.15 -9.30 -10.45
C ASP A 224 25.45 -8.78 -11.08
N VAL A 225 25.95 -7.62 -10.66
CA VAL A 225 27.22 -7.10 -11.18
C VAL A 225 28.37 -7.92 -10.62
N GLU A 226 29.13 -8.55 -11.50
CA GLU A 226 30.36 -9.24 -11.14
C GLU A 226 31.42 -8.23 -10.71
N VAL A 227 31.87 -8.35 -9.46
CA VAL A 227 32.97 -7.57 -8.92
C VAL A 227 34.23 -8.41 -9.03
N ARG A 228 35.20 -7.93 -9.82
CA ARG A 228 36.49 -8.60 -10.01
C ARG A 228 37.64 -7.72 -9.53
N ALA A 229 38.67 -8.34 -8.99
CA ALA A 229 39.90 -7.67 -8.59
C ALA A 229 41.10 -8.41 -9.19
N ASN A 230 41.91 -7.70 -9.98
CA ASN A 230 43.04 -8.26 -10.73
C ASN A 230 42.63 -9.46 -11.62
N GLY A 231 41.40 -9.44 -12.14
CA GLY A 231 40.82 -10.50 -12.96
C GLY A 231 40.13 -11.64 -12.19
N GLU A 232 40.31 -11.73 -10.87
CA GLU A 232 39.65 -12.74 -10.03
C GLU A 232 38.25 -12.27 -9.59
N LEU A 233 37.24 -13.14 -9.70
CA LEU A 233 35.87 -12.85 -9.28
C LEU A 233 35.76 -12.89 -7.75
N LEU A 234 35.47 -11.73 -7.14
CA LEU A 234 35.24 -11.62 -5.69
C LEU A 234 33.81 -11.98 -5.29
N GLY A 235 32.82 -11.61 -6.11
CA GLY A 235 31.40 -11.82 -5.84
C GLY A 235 30.48 -11.06 -6.82
N ARG A 236 29.19 -11.03 -6.51
CA ARG A 236 28.16 -10.32 -7.30
C ARG A 236 27.34 -9.38 -6.43
N THR A 237 26.94 -8.22 -6.95
CA THR A 237 26.09 -7.28 -6.22
C THR A 237 24.60 -7.71 -6.21
N PRO A 238 23.78 -7.25 -5.24
CA PRO A 238 24.17 -6.52 -4.03
C PRO A 238 25.00 -7.40 -3.08
N LEU A 239 25.91 -6.78 -2.33
CA LEU A 239 26.79 -7.46 -1.38
C LEU A 239 26.25 -7.27 0.03
N ASP A 240 26.11 -8.36 0.78
CA ASP A 240 25.68 -8.29 2.18
C ASP A 240 26.77 -7.68 3.07
N THR A 241 28.04 -7.97 2.75
CA THR A 241 29.20 -7.46 3.49
C THR A 241 30.35 -7.00 2.58
N PRO A 242 31.15 -6.02 3.01
CA PRO A 242 32.35 -5.60 2.28
C PRO A 242 33.32 -6.77 2.06
N PHE A 243 34.06 -6.74 0.95
CA PHE A 243 35.17 -7.66 0.71
C PHE A 243 36.35 -7.31 1.59
N SER A 244 36.94 -8.29 2.26
CA SER A 244 38.20 -8.10 2.97
C SER A 244 39.34 -8.54 2.07
N LEU A 245 40.23 -7.62 1.73
CA LEU A 245 41.36 -7.82 0.81
C LEU A 245 42.67 -7.46 1.51
N LYS A 246 43.78 -7.98 1.00
CA LYS A 246 45.10 -7.57 1.45
C LYS A 246 45.33 -6.10 1.07
N PRO A 247 46.08 -5.31 1.85
CA PRO A 247 46.49 -4.00 1.40
C PRO A 247 47.34 -4.09 0.13
N GLY A 248 47.14 -3.17 -0.80
CA GLY A 248 47.86 -3.15 -2.08
C GLY A 248 47.10 -2.49 -3.22
N GLU A 249 47.71 -2.52 -4.40
CA GLU A 249 47.10 -2.00 -5.63
C GLU A 249 46.23 -3.07 -6.30
N TYR A 250 45.00 -2.70 -6.62
CA TYR A 250 44.04 -3.56 -7.31
C TYR A 250 43.51 -2.88 -8.57
N VAL A 251 43.38 -3.66 -9.64
CA VAL A 251 42.55 -3.30 -10.78
C VAL A 251 41.16 -3.87 -10.53
N LEU A 252 40.22 -3.00 -10.17
CA LEU A 252 38.83 -3.37 -9.98
C LEU A 252 38.07 -3.30 -11.31
N GLU A 253 37.26 -4.32 -11.57
CA GLU A 253 36.40 -4.43 -12.73
C GLU A 253 34.98 -4.77 -12.29
N LEU A 254 34.00 -4.01 -12.79
CA LEU A 254 32.57 -4.25 -12.58
C LEU A 254 31.97 -4.65 -13.93
N VAL A 255 31.47 -5.88 -14.01
CA VAL A 255 31.00 -6.48 -15.27
C VAL A 255 29.58 -6.99 -15.09
N ARG A 256 28.70 -6.61 -16.02
CA ARG A 256 27.34 -7.13 -16.09
C ARG A 256 26.92 -7.21 -17.56
N ASP A 257 26.44 -8.38 -17.98
CA ASP A 257 25.96 -8.55 -19.36
C ASP A 257 24.92 -7.49 -19.74
N GLY A 258 25.12 -6.87 -20.90
CA GLY A 258 24.27 -5.79 -21.39
C GLY A 258 24.57 -4.41 -20.79
N TYR A 259 25.60 -4.27 -19.94
CA TYR A 259 26.08 -3.00 -19.39
C TYR A 259 27.53 -2.72 -19.75
N VAL A 260 27.88 -1.44 -19.89
CA VAL A 260 29.25 -1.02 -20.18
C VAL A 260 30.13 -1.39 -18.98
N PRO A 261 31.21 -2.18 -19.17
CA PRO A 261 32.08 -2.58 -18.06
C PRO A 261 32.83 -1.37 -17.51
N TRP A 262 32.97 -1.31 -16.19
CA TRP A 262 33.74 -0.27 -15.53
C TRP A 262 35.05 -0.85 -15.00
N ARG A 263 36.17 -0.13 -15.17
CA ARG A 263 37.50 -0.57 -14.72
C ARG A 263 38.28 0.59 -14.12
N LYS A 264 38.90 0.38 -12.95
CA LYS A 264 39.77 1.40 -12.32
C LYS A 264 40.85 0.76 -11.45
N ARG A 265 42.05 1.36 -11.44
CA ARG A 265 43.09 1.06 -10.46
C ARG A 265 42.81 1.78 -9.15
N VAL A 266 42.86 1.06 -8.03
CA VAL A 266 42.66 1.58 -6.67
C VAL A 266 43.74 1.07 -5.74
N ALA A 267 44.18 1.92 -4.82
CA ALA A 267 45.02 1.55 -3.70
C ALA A 267 44.12 1.19 -2.51
N LEU A 268 44.35 0.04 -1.91
CA LEU A 268 43.70 -0.38 -0.67
C LEU A 268 44.70 -0.29 0.49
N GLU A 269 44.45 0.63 1.42
CA GLU A 269 45.31 0.85 2.58
C GLU A 269 44.95 -0.09 3.74
N PRO A 270 45.93 -0.49 4.59
CA PRO A 270 45.67 -1.31 5.75
C PRO A 270 44.62 -0.70 6.68
N GLY A 271 43.62 -1.50 7.08
CA GLY A 271 42.57 -1.10 8.00
C GLY A 271 41.52 -0.13 7.44
N HIS A 272 41.69 0.36 6.21
CA HIS A 272 40.78 1.31 5.59
C HIS A 272 39.62 0.63 4.88
N LYS A 273 38.44 1.28 4.92
CA LYS A 273 37.26 0.91 4.14
C LYS A 273 37.16 1.82 2.90
N LEU A 274 37.38 1.26 1.72
CA LEU A 274 37.09 1.92 0.45
C LEU A 274 35.63 1.65 0.05
N ARG A 275 34.83 2.72 -0.04
CA ARG A 275 33.46 2.66 -0.57
C ARG A 275 33.43 3.07 -2.03
N LEU A 276 32.88 2.20 -2.87
CA LEU A 276 32.78 2.36 -4.32
C LEU A 276 31.31 2.31 -4.75
N ASP A 277 30.71 3.49 -4.90
CA ASP A 277 29.34 3.63 -5.40
C ASP A 277 29.39 3.90 -6.92
N ARG A 278 28.81 3.00 -7.73
CA ARG A 278 28.88 3.08 -9.20
C ARG A 278 27.55 2.83 -9.88
N VAL A 279 27.16 3.78 -10.73
CA VAL A 279 26.05 3.62 -11.67
C VAL A 279 26.61 3.02 -12.96
N LEU A 280 26.14 1.83 -13.32
CA LEU A 280 26.45 1.22 -14.61
C LEU A 280 25.44 1.69 -15.65
N GLU A 281 25.94 1.99 -16.85
CA GLU A 281 25.12 2.37 -17.98
C GLU A 281 24.82 1.14 -18.84
N PRO A 282 23.55 0.90 -19.21
CA PRO A 282 23.22 -0.16 -20.15
C PRO A 282 23.83 0.18 -21.52
N HIS A 283 24.20 -0.84 -22.27
CA HIS A 283 24.52 -0.67 -23.68
C HIS A 283 23.31 -0.11 -24.44
N GLY A 284 23.58 0.61 -25.53
CA GLY A 284 22.53 1.22 -26.34
C GLY A 284 21.55 0.18 -26.92
N PRO A 285 20.34 0.63 -27.32
CA PRO A 285 19.35 -0.25 -27.94
C PRO A 285 19.96 -1.00 -29.14
N GLY A 286 19.74 -2.32 -29.18
CA GLY A 286 20.28 -3.22 -30.21
C GLY A 286 21.65 -3.85 -29.92
N GLN A 287 22.34 -3.41 -28.85
CA GLN A 287 23.67 -3.93 -28.48
C GLN A 287 23.64 -4.97 -27.34
N ALA A 288 22.52 -5.08 -26.63
CA ALA A 288 22.31 -6.05 -25.56
C ALA A 288 21.11 -6.95 -25.86
N ARG A 289 21.22 -8.24 -25.53
CA ARG A 289 20.06 -9.13 -25.44
C ARG A 289 19.21 -8.67 -24.25
N GLY A 290 17.89 -8.56 -24.45
CA GLY A 290 16.99 -8.01 -23.46
C GLY A 290 15.53 -8.18 -23.85
N GLY A 291 14.64 -7.63 -23.03
CA GLY A 291 13.20 -7.68 -23.21
C GLY A 291 12.53 -6.36 -22.87
N VAL A 292 11.22 -6.29 -23.09
CA VAL A 292 10.41 -5.11 -22.78
C VAL A 292 9.62 -5.37 -21.50
N LEU A 293 9.88 -4.60 -20.44
CA LEU A 293 9.09 -4.57 -19.23
C LEU A 293 7.78 -3.81 -19.48
N LEU A 294 6.64 -4.50 -19.36
CA LEU A 294 5.30 -3.91 -19.50
C LEU A 294 4.69 -3.77 -18.10
N LEU A 295 4.73 -2.56 -17.54
CA LEU A 295 4.28 -2.32 -16.17
C LEU A 295 2.85 -1.77 -16.15
N THR A 296 1.98 -2.44 -15.41
CA THR A 296 0.66 -1.95 -15.01
C THR A 296 0.70 -1.60 -13.53
N VAL A 297 0.23 -0.40 -13.18
CA VAL A 297 0.23 0.08 -11.80
C VAL A 297 -1.19 0.47 -11.43
N SER A 298 -1.68 0.02 -10.28
CA SER A 298 -3.05 0.29 -9.83
C SER A 298 -3.35 1.78 -9.61
N GLU A 299 -2.30 2.59 -9.43
CA GLU A 299 -2.38 4.02 -9.19
C GLU A 299 -1.63 4.81 -10.28
N SER A 300 -2.35 5.65 -11.01
CA SER A 300 -1.87 6.32 -12.24
C SER A 300 -0.84 7.43 -12.02
N ASP A 301 -0.75 7.96 -10.81
CA ASP A 301 0.18 9.02 -10.36
C ASP A 301 1.39 8.45 -9.59
N ALA A 302 1.54 7.13 -9.54
CA ALA A 302 2.68 6.49 -8.90
C ALA A 302 3.98 6.78 -9.65
N VAL A 303 5.06 6.99 -8.91
CA VAL A 303 6.41 7.16 -9.46
C VAL A 303 7.08 5.79 -9.52
N VAL A 304 7.47 5.39 -10.73
CA VAL A 304 8.14 4.12 -11.00
C VAL A 304 9.63 4.36 -11.15
N TRP A 305 10.43 3.57 -10.46
CA TRP A 305 11.88 3.57 -10.53
C TRP A 305 12.32 2.19 -11.02
N VAL A 306 13.23 2.18 -11.97
CA VAL A 306 13.87 0.95 -12.46
C VAL A 306 15.38 1.13 -12.32
N ASP A 307 16.01 0.24 -11.56
CA ASP A 307 17.45 0.27 -11.26
C ASP A 307 17.92 1.64 -10.74
N GLY A 308 17.14 2.20 -9.81
CA GLY A 308 17.38 3.51 -9.22
C GLY A 308 17.07 4.72 -10.11
N ARG A 309 16.57 4.52 -11.35
CA ARG A 309 16.24 5.61 -12.29
C ARG A 309 14.72 5.79 -12.42
N PRO A 310 14.18 7.01 -12.20
CA PRO A 310 12.75 7.27 -12.35
C PRO A 310 12.32 7.18 -13.82
N GLN A 311 11.14 6.61 -14.05
CA GLN A 311 10.55 6.38 -15.36
C GLN A 311 9.35 7.30 -15.56
N ALA A 312 9.39 8.13 -16.62
CA ALA A 312 8.33 9.09 -16.91
C ALA A 312 7.06 8.44 -17.49
N HIS A 313 7.20 7.32 -18.21
CA HIS A 313 6.10 6.67 -18.92
C HIS A 313 6.12 5.15 -18.73
N PRO A 314 5.88 4.64 -17.50
CA PRO A 314 5.98 3.21 -17.20
C PRO A 314 5.08 2.32 -18.06
N GLY A 315 3.94 2.84 -18.54
CA GLY A 315 2.99 2.09 -19.37
C GLY A 315 3.37 1.94 -20.85
N ARG A 316 4.42 2.61 -21.36
CA ARG A 316 4.84 2.49 -22.78
C ARG A 316 5.73 1.28 -23.08
N GLY A 317 6.08 0.53 -22.04
CA GLY A 317 7.09 -0.52 -22.13
C GLY A 317 8.51 0.04 -22.04
N LEU A 318 9.34 -0.59 -21.23
CA LEU A 318 10.75 -0.21 -21.04
C LEU A 318 11.66 -1.34 -21.49
N PHE A 319 12.52 -1.10 -22.49
CA PHE A 319 13.54 -2.08 -22.85
C PHE A 319 14.60 -2.15 -21.76
N LEU A 320 14.91 -3.36 -21.31
CA LEU A 320 15.93 -3.65 -20.31
C LEU A 320 16.82 -4.80 -20.79
N PRO A 321 18.14 -4.76 -20.53
CA PRO A 321 19.02 -5.92 -20.71
C PRO A 321 18.50 -7.18 -20.01
N ALA A 322 18.97 -8.35 -20.43
CA ALA A 322 18.54 -9.60 -19.81
C ALA A 322 19.11 -9.78 -18.38
N GLY A 323 18.32 -10.40 -17.51
CA GLY A 323 18.67 -10.75 -16.12
C GLY A 323 17.88 -9.96 -15.09
N ARG A 324 18.36 -9.86 -13.84
CA ARG A 324 17.58 -9.23 -12.76
C ARG A 324 17.69 -7.71 -12.78
N HIS A 325 16.58 -7.06 -12.46
CA HIS A 325 16.40 -5.63 -12.33
C HIS A 325 15.58 -5.33 -11.08
N THR A 326 15.73 -4.14 -10.51
CA THR A 326 14.94 -3.70 -9.36
C THR A 326 13.89 -2.70 -9.82
N VAL A 327 12.62 -3.01 -9.56
CA VAL A 327 11.48 -2.12 -9.84
C VAL A 327 10.91 -1.64 -8.52
N ARG A 328 10.93 -0.33 -8.29
CA ARG A 328 10.33 0.31 -7.12
C ARG A 328 9.19 1.21 -7.56
N VAL A 329 8.02 1.07 -6.97
CA VAL A 329 6.82 1.86 -7.25
C VAL A 329 6.41 2.56 -5.96
N GLN A 330 6.32 3.88 -6.01
CA GLN A 330 6.02 4.71 -4.85
C GLN A 330 4.88 5.67 -5.15
N ARG A 331 4.05 5.91 -4.15
CA ARG A 331 3.02 6.96 -4.19
C ARG A 331 2.76 7.46 -2.78
N ALA A 332 2.62 8.77 -2.62
CA ALA A 332 2.28 9.36 -1.34
C ALA A 332 0.96 8.78 -0.80
N GLY A 333 0.95 8.39 0.48
CA GLY A 333 -0.20 7.75 1.12
C GLY A 333 -0.31 6.24 0.90
N PHE A 334 0.63 5.62 0.18
CA PHE A 334 0.68 4.18 -0.08
C PHE A 334 1.99 3.59 0.46
N PHE A 335 2.00 2.27 0.66
CA PHE A 335 3.23 1.54 0.94
C PHE A 335 4.05 1.38 -0.35
N ASP A 336 5.34 1.65 -0.24
CA ASP A 336 6.28 1.44 -1.34
C ASP A 336 6.38 -0.05 -1.68
N VAL A 337 6.32 -0.37 -2.97
CA VAL A 337 6.51 -1.72 -3.47
C VAL A 337 7.84 -1.79 -4.19
N GLU A 338 8.74 -2.65 -3.74
CA GLU A 338 10.02 -2.94 -4.41
C GLU A 338 10.09 -4.42 -4.76
N ARG A 339 10.38 -4.72 -6.03
CA ARG A 339 10.43 -6.08 -6.56
C ARG A 339 11.68 -6.30 -7.41
N SER A 340 12.30 -7.47 -7.26
CA SER A 340 13.33 -7.94 -8.20
C SER A 340 12.67 -8.70 -9.35
N VAL A 341 12.97 -8.29 -10.58
CA VAL A 341 12.33 -8.77 -11.81
C VAL A 341 13.39 -9.36 -12.73
N ALA A 342 13.20 -10.60 -13.17
CA ALA A 342 14.06 -11.21 -14.18
C ALA A 342 13.52 -10.92 -15.60
N ILE A 343 14.26 -10.13 -16.37
CA ILE A 343 13.95 -9.77 -17.75
C ILE A 343 14.47 -10.85 -18.71
N ARG A 344 13.56 -11.38 -19.53
CA ARG A 344 13.85 -12.33 -20.62
C ARG A 344 13.57 -11.71 -21.98
N PRO A 345 14.11 -12.25 -23.08
CA PRO A 345 13.76 -11.82 -24.43
C PRO A 345 12.23 -11.84 -24.65
N GLY A 346 11.70 -10.76 -25.23
CA GLY A 346 10.26 -10.57 -25.45
C GLY A 346 9.57 -9.70 -24.40
N PRO A 347 8.22 -9.75 -24.32
CA PRO A 347 7.43 -8.99 -23.36
C PRO A 347 7.49 -9.61 -21.94
N ASN A 348 7.64 -8.76 -20.93
CA ASN A 348 7.68 -9.14 -19.51
C ASN A 348 6.61 -8.32 -18.77
N PRO A 349 5.34 -8.78 -18.72
CA PRO A 349 4.26 -8.07 -18.04
C PRO A 349 4.36 -8.19 -16.52
N ILE A 350 4.13 -7.08 -15.82
CA ILE A 350 4.07 -7.01 -14.37
C ILE A 350 2.91 -6.13 -13.95
N ASP A 351 2.10 -6.65 -13.04
CA ASP A 351 1.06 -5.89 -12.36
C ASP A 351 1.51 -5.55 -10.92
N VAL A 352 1.43 -4.26 -10.58
CA VAL A 352 1.81 -3.72 -9.28
C VAL A 352 0.61 -3.02 -8.68
N ARG A 353 0.03 -3.66 -7.67
CA ARG A 353 -1.03 -3.07 -6.85
C ARG A 353 -0.41 -2.40 -5.62
N LEU A 354 -0.63 -1.09 -5.48
CA LEU A 354 -0.23 -0.35 -4.28
C LEU A 354 -1.31 -0.50 -3.20
N LEU A 355 -0.87 -0.73 -1.97
CA LEU A 355 -1.76 -0.77 -0.80
C LEU A 355 -1.73 0.59 -0.09
N PRO A 356 -2.90 1.16 0.24
CA PRO A 356 -2.95 2.43 0.96
C PRO A 356 -2.47 2.27 2.41
N THR A 357 -1.87 3.32 2.94
CA THR A 357 -1.60 3.46 4.38
C THR A 357 -2.91 3.65 5.15
N ALA A 358 -2.90 3.34 6.45
CA ALA A 358 -4.09 3.47 7.30
C ALA A 358 -4.63 4.92 7.31
N ASP A 359 -3.74 5.91 7.38
CA ASP A 359 -4.11 7.32 7.42
C ASP A 359 -4.74 7.78 6.10
N TYR A 360 -4.14 7.40 4.97
CA TYR A 360 -4.70 7.71 3.66
C TYR A 360 -6.06 7.03 3.46
N LEU A 361 -6.19 5.76 3.87
CA LEU A 361 -7.45 5.03 3.75
C LEU A 361 -8.55 5.67 4.61
N ALA A 362 -8.24 6.11 5.83
CA ALA A 362 -9.18 6.80 6.70
C ALA A 362 -9.66 8.14 6.11
N ASP A 363 -8.74 8.97 5.61
CA ASP A 363 -9.07 10.25 4.96
C ASP A 363 -9.88 10.04 3.67
N TYR A 364 -9.45 9.10 2.82
CA TYR A 364 -10.15 8.75 1.57
C TYR A 364 -11.58 8.27 1.84
N THR A 365 -11.76 7.29 2.73
CA THR A 365 -13.08 6.72 3.05
C THR A 365 -13.99 7.74 3.71
N SER A 366 -13.46 8.61 4.58
CA SER A 366 -14.21 9.72 5.18
C SER A 366 -14.75 10.65 4.09
N ARG A 367 -13.89 11.15 3.20
CA ARG A 367 -14.30 12.04 2.10
C ARG A 367 -15.29 11.36 1.16
N ALA A 368 -15.04 10.10 0.79
CA ALA A 368 -15.92 9.33 -0.09
C ALA A 368 -17.31 9.13 0.50
N ARG A 369 -17.40 8.74 1.77
CA ARG A 369 -18.68 8.59 2.49
C ARG A 369 -19.40 9.93 2.62
N THR A 370 -18.69 11.01 2.94
CA THR A 370 -19.28 12.36 3.00
C THR A 370 -19.85 12.77 1.65
N LEU A 371 -19.11 12.60 0.56
CA LEU A 371 -19.61 12.91 -0.79
C LEU A 371 -20.80 12.04 -1.18
N ARG A 372 -20.79 10.75 -0.82
CA ARG A 372 -21.91 9.85 -1.10
C ARG A 372 -23.17 10.24 -0.31
N THR A 373 -23.02 10.68 0.94
CA THR A 373 -24.12 11.25 1.74
C THR A 373 -24.66 12.55 1.13
N TRP A 374 -23.79 13.45 0.65
CA TRP A 374 -24.25 14.67 -0.04
C TRP A 374 -24.92 14.37 -1.37
N ALA A 375 -24.45 13.36 -2.11
CA ALA A 375 -25.06 12.91 -3.35
C ALA A 375 -26.49 12.40 -3.09
N THR A 376 -26.67 11.51 -2.11
CA THR A 376 -28.00 10.95 -1.77
C THR A 376 -28.93 12.01 -1.21
N LEU A 377 -28.44 12.91 -0.34
CA LEU A 377 -29.24 14.01 0.19
C LEU A 377 -29.69 14.96 -0.92
N SER A 378 -28.78 15.34 -1.84
CA SER A 378 -29.11 16.24 -2.96
C SER A 378 -30.14 15.63 -3.90
N LEU A 379 -30.01 14.32 -4.20
CA LEU A 379 -31.00 13.59 -5.00
C LEU A 379 -32.37 13.54 -4.31
N ALA A 380 -32.40 13.20 -3.01
CA ALA A 380 -33.64 13.09 -2.25
C ALA A 380 -34.35 14.45 -2.09
N THR A 381 -33.62 15.47 -1.64
CA THR A 381 -34.17 16.82 -1.44
C THR A 381 -34.54 17.46 -2.77
N GLY A 382 -33.72 17.30 -3.81
CA GLY A 382 -34.04 17.80 -5.15
C GLY A 382 -35.29 17.14 -5.74
N GLY A 383 -35.42 15.82 -5.58
CA GLY A 383 -36.61 15.06 -5.98
C GLY A 383 -37.88 15.53 -5.27
N LEU A 384 -37.82 15.67 -3.94
CA LEU A 384 -38.95 16.16 -3.13
C LEU A 384 -39.36 17.60 -3.51
N LEU A 385 -38.39 18.50 -3.70
CA LEU A 385 -38.65 19.88 -4.12
C LEU A 385 -39.27 19.96 -5.51
N ALA A 386 -38.72 19.22 -6.49
CA ALA A 386 -39.25 19.22 -7.84
C ALA A 386 -40.67 18.64 -7.89
N ALA A 387 -40.91 17.52 -7.21
CA ALA A 387 -42.22 16.87 -7.14
C ALA A 387 -43.26 17.75 -6.41
N GLY A 388 -42.90 18.30 -5.25
CA GLY A 388 -43.76 19.19 -4.48
C GLY A 388 -44.10 20.48 -5.23
N SER A 389 -43.11 21.08 -5.91
CA SER A 389 -43.32 22.27 -6.74
C SER A 389 -44.17 21.97 -7.97
N GLY A 390 -44.00 20.80 -8.59
CA GLY A 390 -44.86 20.33 -9.68
C GLY A 390 -46.30 20.14 -9.24
N ALA A 391 -46.53 19.50 -8.08
CA ALA A 391 -47.86 19.36 -7.51
C ALA A 391 -48.50 20.72 -7.16
N PHE A 392 -47.71 21.63 -6.61
CA PHE A 392 -48.15 23.01 -6.33
C PHE A 392 -48.55 23.77 -7.61
N LEU A 393 -47.77 23.64 -8.69
CA LEU A 393 -48.09 24.24 -9.99
C LEU A 393 -49.42 23.71 -10.54
N LEU A 394 -49.65 22.40 -10.46
CA LEU A 394 -50.91 21.79 -10.89
C LEU A 394 -52.10 22.28 -10.06
N TRP A 395 -51.94 22.37 -8.73
CA TRP A 395 -52.98 22.89 -7.85
C TRP A 395 -53.27 24.38 -8.10
N ASN A 396 -52.22 25.20 -8.25
CA ASN A 396 -52.35 26.63 -8.51
C ASN A 396 -52.93 26.94 -9.89
N GLN A 397 -52.73 26.06 -10.89
CA GLN A 397 -53.36 26.18 -12.21
C GLN A 397 -54.89 26.17 -12.08
N GLY A 398 -55.46 25.24 -11.31
CA GLY A 398 -56.91 25.21 -11.10
C GLY A 398 -57.46 26.47 -10.40
N GLN A 399 -56.65 27.10 -9.53
CA GLN A 399 -57.00 28.36 -8.87
C GLN A 399 -56.96 29.57 -9.82
N ILE A 400 -56.02 29.56 -10.78
CA ILE A 400 -55.95 30.56 -11.86
C ILE A 400 -57.17 30.39 -12.77
N ASP A 401 -57.46 29.17 -13.22
CA ASP A 401 -58.59 28.89 -14.10
C ASP A 401 -59.94 29.29 -13.46
N GLU A 402 -60.07 29.19 -12.14
CA GLU A 402 -61.25 29.69 -11.40
C GLU A 402 -61.29 31.23 -11.32
N ALA A 403 -60.14 31.88 -11.08
CA ALA A 403 -60.04 33.34 -11.07
C ALA A 403 -60.34 33.94 -12.45
N GLU A 404 -59.83 33.33 -13.52
CA GLU A 404 -60.11 33.74 -14.91
C GLU A 404 -61.60 33.57 -15.22
N ARG A 405 -62.21 32.43 -14.86
CA ARG A 405 -63.66 32.26 -14.99
C ARG A 405 -64.47 33.28 -14.19
N ALA A 406 -64.02 33.69 -13.01
CA ALA A 406 -64.69 34.72 -12.22
C ALA A 406 -64.56 36.10 -12.86
N PHE A 407 -63.39 36.44 -13.38
CA PHE A 407 -63.13 37.65 -14.15
C PHE A 407 -63.99 37.70 -15.43
N ASP A 408 -64.00 36.62 -16.22
CA ASP A 408 -64.78 36.51 -17.46
C ASP A 408 -66.29 36.64 -17.22
N ARG A 409 -66.80 36.03 -16.14
CA ARG A 409 -68.21 36.19 -15.72
C ARG A 409 -68.53 37.64 -15.40
N HIS A 410 -67.68 38.30 -14.61
CA HIS A 410 -67.90 39.70 -14.25
C HIS A 410 -67.83 40.60 -15.49
N GLU A 411 -66.88 40.36 -16.40
CA GLU A 411 -66.78 41.08 -17.67
C GLU A 411 -68.04 40.88 -18.53
N ALA A 412 -68.56 39.65 -18.61
CA ALA A 412 -69.80 39.35 -19.32
C ALA A 412 -71.03 40.04 -18.70
N GLU A 413 -71.13 40.08 -17.37
CA GLU A 413 -72.17 40.80 -16.64
C GLU A 413 -72.13 42.31 -16.90
N VAL A 414 -70.94 42.91 -16.87
CA VAL A 414 -70.73 44.33 -17.19
C VAL A 414 -71.12 44.63 -18.63
N ARG A 415 -70.75 43.76 -19.59
CA ARG A 415 -71.13 43.90 -21.01
C ARG A 415 -72.64 43.73 -21.26
N ALA A 416 -73.32 42.91 -20.46
CA ALA A 416 -74.75 42.64 -20.59
C ALA A 416 -75.64 43.70 -19.92
N SER A 417 -75.07 44.63 -19.16
CA SER A 417 -75.82 45.63 -18.39
C SER A 417 -76.31 46.81 -19.27
N PRO A 418 -77.61 47.17 -19.29
CA PRO A 418 -78.11 48.26 -20.14
C PRO A 418 -77.66 49.63 -19.62
N SER A 419 -77.07 50.45 -20.50
CA SER A 419 -76.85 51.91 -20.38
C SER A 419 -76.79 52.48 -18.95
N GLY A 420 -75.70 52.21 -18.22
CA GLY A 420 -75.38 52.88 -16.95
C GLY A 420 -75.82 52.19 -15.66
N ALA A 421 -76.24 50.92 -15.72
CA ALA A 421 -76.69 50.17 -14.54
C ALA A 421 -75.56 49.70 -13.58
N CYS A 422 -74.28 49.79 -13.96
CA CYS A 422 -73.20 49.70 -12.98
C CYS A 422 -72.72 51.09 -12.59
N LYS A 423 -72.79 51.44 -11.30
CA LYS A 423 -72.13 52.64 -10.79
C LYS A 423 -70.64 52.51 -11.06
N ALA A 424 -70.06 53.47 -11.80
CA ALA A 424 -68.68 53.43 -12.27
C ALA A 424 -67.70 53.05 -11.15
N ASP A 425 -67.83 53.68 -9.98
CA ASP A 425 -66.99 53.47 -8.81
C ASP A 425 -67.00 52.01 -8.30
N THR A 426 -68.17 51.34 -8.31
CA THR A 426 -68.29 49.96 -7.80
C THR A 426 -67.82 48.90 -8.80
N CYS A 427 -67.98 49.12 -10.11
CA CYS A 427 -67.51 48.18 -11.12
C CYS A 427 -65.98 48.21 -11.25
N GLU A 428 -65.38 49.40 -11.15
CA GLU A 428 -63.93 49.58 -11.21
C GLU A 428 -63.23 48.97 -9.97
N GLU A 429 -63.85 49.09 -8.79
CA GLU A 429 -63.36 48.48 -7.56
C GLU A 429 -63.37 46.94 -7.64
N ILE A 430 -64.47 46.33 -8.12
CA ILE A 430 -64.57 44.87 -8.29
C ILE A 430 -63.58 44.35 -9.34
N ALA A 431 -63.42 45.05 -10.46
CA ALA A 431 -62.44 44.69 -11.48
C ALA A 431 -61.00 44.74 -10.93
N THR A 432 -60.67 45.76 -10.14
CA THR A 432 -59.34 45.88 -9.51
C THR A 432 -59.06 44.71 -8.58
N ILE A 433 -60.02 44.33 -7.74
CA ILE A 433 -59.90 43.17 -6.83
C ILE A 433 -59.67 41.87 -7.60
N LEU A 434 -60.41 41.64 -8.69
CA LEU A 434 -60.27 40.43 -9.51
C LEU A 434 -58.93 40.38 -10.26
N VAL A 435 -58.45 41.52 -10.77
CA VAL A 435 -57.13 41.64 -11.40
C VAL A 435 -56.02 41.39 -10.37
N GLU A 436 -56.11 41.98 -9.18
CA GLU A 436 -55.14 41.76 -8.10
C GLU A 436 -55.09 40.29 -7.65
N ASP A 437 -56.24 39.60 -7.55
CA ASP A 437 -56.30 38.17 -7.23
C ASP A 437 -55.66 37.31 -8.34
N LEU A 438 -55.97 37.58 -9.60
CA LEU A 438 -55.38 36.88 -10.73
C LEU A 438 -53.85 37.08 -10.80
N ASP A 439 -53.39 38.32 -10.64
CA ASP A 439 -51.96 38.65 -10.62
C ASP A 439 -51.26 38.01 -9.43
N ALA A 440 -51.88 37.98 -8.25
CA ALA A 440 -51.34 37.29 -7.09
C ALA A 440 -51.18 35.79 -7.36
N LYS A 441 -52.17 35.14 -7.99
CA LYS A 441 -52.10 33.70 -8.36
C LYS A 441 -51.07 33.42 -9.45
N ARG A 442 -50.92 34.29 -10.46
CA ARG A 442 -49.86 34.21 -11.48
C ARG A 442 -48.46 34.40 -10.88
N LYS A 443 -48.29 35.35 -9.94
CA LYS A 443 -47.04 35.51 -9.18
C LYS A 443 -46.68 34.26 -8.38
N ARG A 444 -47.66 33.55 -7.79
CA ARG A 444 -47.42 32.25 -7.12
C ARG A 444 -46.93 31.18 -8.09
N GLN A 445 -47.40 31.18 -9.35
CA GLN A 445 -46.94 30.24 -10.37
C GLN A 445 -45.44 30.39 -10.67
N ALA A 446 -44.91 31.62 -10.65
CA ALA A 446 -43.48 31.86 -10.80
C ALA A 446 -42.65 31.21 -9.67
N LEU A 447 -43.15 31.22 -8.42
CA LEU A 447 -42.50 30.54 -7.29
C LEU A 447 -42.44 29.02 -7.49
N GLY A 448 -43.49 28.43 -8.05
CA GLY A 448 -43.53 27.01 -8.38
C GLY A 448 -42.45 26.63 -9.40
N TRP A 449 -42.30 27.42 -10.47
CA TRP A 449 -41.25 27.19 -11.47
C TRP A 449 -39.83 27.36 -10.92
N VAL A 450 -39.61 28.34 -10.03
CA VAL A 450 -38.35 28.48 -9.30
C VAL A 450 -38.06 27.21 -8.48
N GLY A 451 -39.06 26.68 -7.77
CA GLY A 451 -38.93 25.44 -7.00
C GLY A 451 -38.57 24.23 -7.86
N VAL A 452 -39.20 24.09 -9.03
CA VAL A 452 -38.85 23.05 -10.03
C VAL A 452 -37.40 23.22 -10.50
N GLY A 453 -36.98 24.43 -10.85
CA GLY A 453 -35.62 24.71 -11.32
C GLY A 453 -34.56 24.39 -10.27
N VAL A 454 -34.78 24.79 -9.01
CA VAL A 454 -33.87 24.48 -7.88
C VAL A 454 -33.82 22.97 -7.62
N GLY A 455 -34.98 22.30 -7.63
CA GLY A 455 -35.05 20.85 -7.46
C GLY A 455 -34.28 20.10 -8.55
N ALA A 456 -34.45 20.49 -9.82
CA ALA A 456 -33.72 19.90 -10.94
C ALA A 456 -32.20 20.10 -10.84
N ALA A 457 -31.75 21.29 -10.44
CA ALA A 457 -30.32 21.57 -10.22
C ALA A 457 -29.72 20.72 -9.10
N ALA A 458 -30.45 20.52 -7.99
CA ALA A 458 -30.02 19.66 -6.88
C ALA A 458 -29.91 18.19 -7.29
N ILE A 459 -30.88 17.68 -8.08
CA ILE A 459 -30.81 16.32 -8.65
C ILE A 459 -29.59 16.16 -9.55
N ALA A 460 -29.36 17.10 -10.47
CA ALA A 460 -28.22 17.05 -11.38
C ALA A 460 -26.89 17.04 -10.61
N THR A 461 -26.78 17.86 -9.57
CA THR A 461 -25.60 17.89 -8.69
C THR A 461 -25.41 16.55 -7.96
N GLY A 462 -26.47 16.00 -7.37
CA GLY A 462 -26.41 14.71 -6.69
C GLY A 462 -26.03 13.56 -7.64
N ALA A 463 -26.55 13.56 -8.87
CA ALA A 463 -26.21 12.58 -9.89
C ALA A 463 -24.73 12.67 -10.32
N LEU A 464 -24.20 13.88 -10.51
CA LEU A 464 -22.79 14.11 -10.82
C LEU A 464 -21.87 13.61 -9.69
N LEU A 465 -22.21 13.94 -8.44
CA LEU A 465 -21.46 13.47 -7.26
C LEU A 465 -21.50 11.94 -7.13
N PHE A 466 -22.62 11.31 -7.48
CA PHE A 466 -22.73 9.85 -7.43
C PHE A 466 -21.93 9.16 -8.55
N ALA A 467 -21.94 9.72 -9.76
CA ALA A 467 -21.29 9.12 -10.94
C ALA A 467 -19.77 9.31 -10.95
N PHE A 468 -19.28 10.46 -10.52
CA PHE A 468 -17.85 10.83 -10.59
C PHE A 468 -17.18 10.93 -9.22
N GLY A 469 -17.94 10.73 -8.14
CA GLY A 469 -17.40 10.71 -6.78
C GLY A 469 -16.50 9.49 -6.54
N PRO A 470 -15.58 9.59 -5.57
CA PRO A 470 -14.75 8.46 -5.18
C PRO A 470 -15.61 7.34 -4.56
N ASP A 471 -15.31 6.11 -4.95
CA ASP A 471 -15.98 4.93 -4.40
C ASP A 471 -15.38 4.58 -3.01
N PRO A 472 -16.15 4.61 -1.90
CA PRO A 472 -15.68 4.26 -0.57
C PRO A 472 -15.09 2.85 -0.49
N ASP A 473 -15.56 1.93 -1.33
CA ASP A 473 -15.23 0.50 -1.24
C ASP A 473 -14.05 0.13 -2.16
N ARG A 474 -13.48 1.10 -2.88
CA ARG A 474 -12.37 0.90 -3.85
C ARG A 474 -11.19 0.08 -3.31
N TYR A 475 -10.87 0.24 -2.03
CA TYR A 475 -9.71 -0.42 -1.39
C TYR A 475 -10.12 -1.53 -0.42
N GLU A 476 -11.41 -1.86 -0.30
CA GLU A 476 -11.82 -3.00 0.50
C GLU A 476 -11.35 -4.29 -0.20
N PRO A 477 -10.72 -5.23 0.52
CA PRO A 477 -10.43 -6.54 -0.05
C PRO A 477 -11.76 -7.21 -0.41
N GLY A 478 -11.80 -7.92 -1.55
CA GLY A 478 -12.96 -8.73 -1.93
C GLY A 478 -13.35 -9.67 -0.79
N SER A 479 -14.66 -9.89 -0.62
CA SER A 479 -15.24 -10.67 0.48
C SER A 479 -14.55 -12.01 0.70
N GLU A 480 -14.42 -12.43 1.97
CA GLU A 480 -13.75 -13.66 2.45
C GLU A 480 -14.01 -14.95 1.65
N SER A 481 -15.07 -15.05 0.84
CA SER A 481 -15.39 -16.24 0.04
C SER A 481 -14.39 -16.55 -1.09
N ASP A 482 -13.66 -15.56 -1.61
CA ASP A 482 -12.72 -15.77 -2.74
C ASP A 482 -11.33 -16.23 -2.30
N VAL A 483 -11.07 -16.26 -1.00
CA VAL A 483 -9.73 -16.52 -0.46
C VAL A 483 -9.38 -18.02 -0.41
N PHE A 484 -10.38 -18.91 -0.46
CA PHE A 484 -10.17 -20.35 -0.29
C PHE A 484 -10.95 -21.25 -1.27
N ALA A 485 -11.66 -20.72 -2.26
CA ALA A 485 -12.60 -21.53 -3.05
C ALA A 485 -12.02 -22.24 -4.29
N ASP A 486 -10.87 -21.84 -4.86
CA ASP A 486 -10.53 -22.38 -6.19
C ASP A 486 -9.03 -22.57 -6.46
N VAL A 487 -8.37 -23.39 -5.64
CA VAL A 487 -7.05 -23.93 -6.01
C VAL A 487 -7.12 -25.45 -6.10
N SER A 488 -7.55 -25.95 -7.27
CA SER A 488 -7.39 -27.34 -7.65
C SER A 488 -5.99 -27.56 -8.24
N PHE A 489 -5.21 -28.48 -7.65
CA PHE A 489 -3.94 -28.93 -8.19
C PHE A 489 -4.16 -30.30 -8.83
N THR A 490 -3.85 -30.43 -10.13
CA THR A 490 -3.67 -31.75 -10.75
C THR A 490 -2.19 -32.09 -10.76
N LEU A 491 -1.82 -33.10 -9.97
CA LEU A 491 -0.48 -33.68 -9.99
C LEU A 491 -0.38 -34.64 -11.18
N ALA A 492 0.39 -34.27 -12.21
CA ALA A 492 0.85 -35.20 -13.23
C ALA A 492 2.37 -35.32 -13.14
N ALA A 493 2.84 -36.56 -13.07
CA ALA A 493 4.16 -36.96 -12.56
C ALA A 493 5.38 -36.49 -13.37
N ASP A 494 5.25 -35.76 -14.48
CA ASP A 494 6.42 -35.48 -15.32
C ASP A 494 6.46 -34.13 -16.06
N ARG A 495 5.56 -33.18 -15.78
CA ARG A 495 5.65 -31.80 -16.32
C ARG A 495 4.75 -30.85 -15.53
N VAL A 496 5.32 -29.78 -15.00
CA VAL A 496 4.54 -28.66 -14.45
C VAL A 496 3.97 -27.87 -15.62
N GLY A 497 2.71 -28.16 -15.99
CA GLY A 497 1.91 -27.35 -16.90
C GLY A 497 0.87 -26.56 -16.12
N PHE A 498 0.81 -25.25 -16.35
CA PHE A 498 -0.18 -24.36 -15.73
C PHE A 498 -1.39 -24.22 -16.65
N SER A 499 -2.60 -24.44 -16.15
CA SER A 499 -3.83 -23.99 -16.82
C SER A 499 -4.68 -23.16 -15.88
N PHE A 500 -5.07 -21.97 -16.32
CA PHE A 500 -6.05 -21.12 -15.67
C PHE A 500 -7.41 -21.41 -16.30
N ARG A 501 -8.47 -21.59 -15.49
CA ARG A 501 -9.83 -21.30 -15.95
C ARG A 501 -10.15 -19.89 -15.47
N PHE A 502 -10.50 -19.03 -16.42
CA PHE A 502 -11.05 -17.70 -16.16
C PHE A 502 -12.48 -17.80 -15.65
#